data_AF-A0A1G7SEW9-F1
#
_entry.id   AF-A0A1G7SEW9-F1
#
_cell.length_a   1.000
_cell.length_b   1.000
_cell.length_c   1.000
_cell.angle_alpha   90.00
_cell.angle_beta   90.00
_cell.angle_gamma   90.00
#
_symmetry.space_group_name_H-M   'P 1'
#
loop_
_entity.id
_entity.type
_entity.pdbx_description
1 polymer ?
#
loop_
_entity_poly.entity_id
_entity_poly.type
_entity_poly.pdbx_seq_one_letter_code
_entity_poly.pdbx_strand_id
1 'polypeptide(L)'
;MNDSPESRLELSISAEVEAGQYANFASVWHTEDGFVLDFAVITRPPQLASDPASGQNFVSVPTRIVSRIRLPPNQVFELMKALEQQLTAYEKETGRKV
;
A
#
# COMPACT_ATOMS: atom_id res chain seq x y z
N MET A 1 -12.69 35.38 21.45
CA MET A 1 -12.47 34.64 20.19
C MET A 1 -11.02 34.18 20.21
N ASN A 2 -10.77 32.89 20.44
CA ASN A 2 -9.43 32.30 20.28
C ASN A 2 -9.27 31.98 18.80
N ASP A 3 -8.68 32.89 18.04
CA ASP A 3 -8.35 32.68 16.63
C ASP A 3 -6.98 32.01 16.59
N SER A 4 -6.96 30.69 16.81
CA SER A 4 -5.74 29.90 16.62
C SER A 4 -5.54 29.73 15.11
N PRO A 5 -4.38 30.10 14.55
CA PRO A 5 -4.17 30.06 13.11
C PRO A 5 -4.38 28.65 12.57
N GLU A 6 -5.14 28.54 11.46
CA GLU A 6 -5.33 27.27 10.76
C GLU A 6 -3.98 26.69 10.33
N SER A 7 -3.67 25.48 10.76
CA SER A 7 -2.51 24.74 10.28
C SER A 7 -2.81 24.16 8.92
N ARG A 8 -2.08 24.60 7.89
CA ARG A 8 -2.13 24.02 6.55
C ARG A 8 -0.91 23.14 6.34
N LEU A 9 -1.13 21.92 5.88
CA LEU A 9 -0.07 21.02 5.46
C LEU A 9 0.43 21.47 4.09
N GLU A 10 1.66 21.96 4.02
CA GLU A 10 2.36 22.15 2.75
C GLU A 10 3.01 20.82 2.36
N LEU A 11 2.57 20.27 1.23
CA LEU A 11 3.08 19.01 0.70
C LEU A 11 4.09 19.31 -0.42
N SER A 12 5.29 18.78 -0.29
CA SER A 12 6.29 18.76 -1.35
C SER A 12 6.60 17.33 -1.75
N ILE A 13 6.73 17.06 -3.05
CA ILE A 13 7.13 15.76 -3.57
C ILE A 13 8.56 15.85 -4.11
N SER A 14 9.41 14.87 -3.79
CA SER A 14 10.75 14.81 -4.38
C SER A 14 10.67 14.21 -5.79
N ALA A 15 11.57 14.64 -6.67
CA ALA A 15 11.65 14.14 -8.05
C ALA A 15 11.80 12.60 -8.11
N GLU A 16 12.40 11.99 -7.09
CA GLU A 16 12.61 10.54 -6.99
C GLU A 16 11.31 9.74 -6.86
N VAL A 17 10.26 10.33 -6.28
CA VAL A 17 8.97 9.65 -6.06
C VAL A 17 7.82 10.27 -6.86
N GLU A 18 8.06 11.39 -7.54
CA GLU A 18 7.08 12.13 -8.33
C GLU A 18 6.39 11.27 -9.39
N ALA A 19 7.15 10.45 -10.11
CA ALA A 19 6.61 9.55 -11.12
C ALA A 19 5.82 8.36 -10.53
N GLY A 20 5.99 8.08 -9.24
CA GLY A 20 5.48 6.88 -8.59
C GLY A 20 6.22 5.60 -8.99
N GLN A 21 5.95 4.52 -8.25
CA GLN A 21 6.42 3.18 -8.61
C GLN A 21 5.23 2.27 -8.86
N TYR A 22 5.28 1.52 -9.97
CA TYR A 22 4.23 0.55 -10.28
C TYR A 22 4.22 -0.61 -9.29
N ALA A 23 3.06 -0.88 -8.72
CA ALA A 23 2.79 -2.04 -7.87
C ALA A 23 1.43 -2.64 -8.24
N ASN A 24 1.35 -3.97 -8.22
CA ASN A 24 0.11 -4.72 -8.46
C ASN A 24 -0.25 -5.66 -7.31
N PHE A 25 0.48 -5.54 -6.21
CA PHE A 25 0.24 -6.26 -4.97
C PHE A 25 0.55 -5.34 -3.79
N ALA A 26 -0.28 -5.41 -2.75
CA ALA A 26 -0.06 -4.72 -1.48
C ALA A 26 -0.21 -5.72 -0.33
N SER A 27 0.69 -5.65 0.64
CA SER A 27 0.60 -6.39 1.91
C SER A 27 0.68 -5.40 3.06
N VAL A 28 -0.16 -5.61 4.07
CA VAL A 28 -0.16 -4.83 5.30
C VAL A 28 0.04 -5.78 6.46
N TRP A 29 1.04 -5.49 7.28
CA TRP A 29 1.34 -6.22 8.50
C TRP A 29 1.82 -5.24 9.57
N HIS A 30 1.97 -5.71 10.81
CA HIS A 30 2.40 -4.86 11.92
C HIS A 30 3.51 -5.53 12.73
N THR A 31 4.27 -4.66 13.40
CA THR A 31 5.26 -4.97 14.43
C THR A 31 4.80 -4.33 15.74
N GLU A 32 5.54 -4.56 16.82
CA GLU A 32 5.31 -3.83 18.08
C GLU A 32 5.40 -2.30 17.90
N ASP A 33 6.25 -1.84 16.98
CA ASP A 33 6.53 -0.41 16.77
C ASP A 33 5.60 0.27 15.74
N GLY A 34 4.70 -0.47 15.10
CA GLY A 34 3.75 0.09 14.13
C GLY A 34 3.48 -0.79 12.91
N PHE A 35 2.85 -0.18 11.90
CA PHE A 35 2.39 -0.85 10.69
C PHE A 35 3.40 -0.72 9.55
N VAL A 36 3.46 -1.76 8.73
CA VAL A 36 4.28 -1.82 7.52
C VAL A 36 3.37 -2.11 6.33
N LEU A 37 3.46 -1.24 5.33
CA LEU A 37 2.76 -1.36 4.06
C LEU A 37 3.80 -1.66 2.97
N ASP A 38 3.74 -2.86 2.43
CA ASP A 38 4.60 -3.31 1.34
C ASP A 38 3.84 -3.29 0.03
N PHE A 39 4.36 -2.54 -0.94
CA PHE A 39 3.89 -2.54 -2.32
C PHE A 39 4.89 -3.33 -3.17
N ALA A 40 4.37 -4.27 -3.96
CA ALA A 40 5.19 -5.18 -4.73
C ALA A 40 4.69 -5.32 -6.18
N VAL A 41 5.61 -5.79 -7.02
CA VAL A 41 5.33 -6.17 -8.41
C VAL A 41 5.65 -7.64 -8.62
N ILE A 42 4.76 -8.35 -9.31
CA ILE A 42 5.04 -9.67 -9.87
C ILE A 42 6.05 -9.52 -11.00
N THR A 43 7.21 -10.16 -10.87
CA THR A 43 8.34 -9.97 -11.79
C THR A 43 8.36 -10.96 -12.95
N ARG A 44 7.74 -12.13 -12.77
CA ARG A 44 7.65 -13.21 -13.76
C ARG A 44 6.33 -13.98 -13.58
N PRO A 45 5.82 -14.65 -14.62
CA PRO A 45 4.61 -15.47 -14.51
C PRO A 45 4.70 -16.52 -13.40
N PRO A 46 3.57 -16.86 -12.74
CA PRO A 46 3.52 -17.94 -11.77
C PRO A 46 4.02 -19.28 -12.35
N GLN A 47 4.74 -20.06 -11.55
CA GLN A 47 5.27 -21.36 -11.95
C GLN A 47 4.96 -22.41 -10.89
N LEU A 48 4.74 -23.66 -11.31
CA LEU A 48 4.65 -24.78 -10.39
C LEU A 48 6.05 -25.08 -9.84
N ALA A 49 6.18 -25.05 -8.52
CA ALA A 49 7.39 -25.42 -7.80
C ALA A 49 7.07 -26.57 -6.84
N SER A 50 8.09 -27.29 -6.41
CA SER A 50 7.97 -28.35 -5.41
C SER A 50 8.84 -28.00 -4.20
N ASP A 51 8.28 -28.16 -3.01
CA ASP A 51 9.01 -27.97 -1.76
C ASP A 51 10.00 -29.14 -1.58
N PRO A 52 11.32 -28.87 -1.55
CA PRO A 52 12.32 -29.93 -1.40
C PRO A 52 12.20 -30.73 -0.09
N ALA A 53 11.62 -30.14 0.96
CA ALA A 53 11.51 -30.78 2.28
C ALA A 53 10.25 -31.65 2.40
N SER A 54 9.11 -31.20 1.86
CA SER A 54 7.83 -31.91 1.98
C SER A 54 7.38 -32.65 0.72
N GLY A 55 8.01 -32.37 -0.43
CA GLY A 55 7.59 -32.87 -1.75
C GLY A 55 6.27 -32.28 -2.25
N GLN A 56 5.64 -31.36 -1.52
CA GLN A 56 4.39 -30.73 -1.95
C GLN A 56 4.61 -29.75 -3.08
N ASN A 57 3.71 -29.79 -4.06
CA ASN A 57 3.70 -28.81 -5.15
C ASN A 57 2.96 -27.55 -4.71
N PHE A 58 3.51 -26.38 -5.07
CA PHE A 58 2.90 -25.08 -4.83
C PHE A 58 3.11 -24.14 -6.01
N VAL A 59 2.27 -23.10 -6.10
CA VAL A 59 2.44 -22.05 -7.12
C VAL A 59 3.42 -21.01 -6.58
N SER A 60 4.59 -20.91 -7.19
CA SER A 60 5.56 -19.85 -6.92
C SER A 60 5.23 -18.61 -7.74
N VAL A 61 5.09 -17.47 -7.08
CA VAL A 61 4.87 -16.17 -7.72
C VAL A 61 6.04 -15.26 -7.37
N PRO A 62 7.04 -15.11 -8.25
CA PRO A 62 8.21 -14.28 -7.97
C PRO A 62 7.83 -12.80 -7.85
N THR A 63 7.95 -12.23 -6.65
CA THR A 63 7.60 -10.85 -6.34
C THR A 63 8.81 -10.03 -5.91
N ARG A 64 8.76 -8.71 -6.13
CA ARG A 64 9.75 -7.75 -5.63
C ARG A 64 9.04 -6.57 -4.99
N ILE A 65 9.44 -6.22 -3.76
CA ILE A 65 8.99 -4.99 -3.10
C ILE A 65 9.56 -3.80 -3.86
N VAL A 66 8.68 -2.89 -4.26
CA VAL A 66 9.04 -1.62 -4.91
C VAL A 66 8.98 -0.47 -3.92
N SER A 67 8.10 -0.53 -2.92
CA SER A 67 8.01 0.46 -1.86
C SER A 67 7.60 -0.18 -0.54
N ARG A 68 8.17 0.32 0.56
CA ARG A 68 7.81 -0.04 1.94
C ARG A 68 7.60 1.24 2.73
N ILE A 69 6.41 1.41 3.29
CA ILE A 69 6.06 2.54 4.15
C ILE A 69 5.83 2.02 5.58
N ARG A 70 6.41 2.69 6.56
CA ARG A 70 6.16 2.42 7.99
C ARG A 70 5.35 3.54 8.59
N LEU A 71 4.29 3.20 9.32
CA LEU A 71 3.39 4.16 9.93
C LEU A 71 3.17 3.84 11.41
N PRO A 72 3.16 4.86 12.29
CA PRO A 72 2.73 4.66 13.65
C PRO A 72 1.21 4.34 13.69
N PRO A 73 0.74 3.60 14.71
CA PRO A 73 -0.65 3.14 14.77
C PRO A 73 -1.71 4.24 14.61
N ASN A 74 -1.48 5.42 15.19
CA ASN A 74 -2.41 6.55 15.13
C ASN A 74 -2.64 7.07 13.70
N GLN A 75 -1.66 6.95 12.80
CA GLN A 75 -1.78 7.44 11.43
C GLN A 75 -2.48 6.46 10.49
N VAL A 76 -2.52 5.18 10.85
CA VAL A 76 -3.16 4.14 10.01
C VAL A 76 -4.67 4.32 9.97
N PHE A 77 -5.27 4.77 11.08
CA PHE A 77 -6.71 5.01 11.12
C PHE A 77 -7.15 6.12 10.14
N GLU A 78 -6.40 7.23 10.10
CA GLU A 78 -6.68 8.31 9.16
C GLU A 78 -6.42 7.88 7.71
N LEU A 79 -5.39 7.05 7.47
CA LEU A 79 -5.16 6.46 6.15
C LEU A 79 -6.35 5.60 5.70
N MET A 80 -6.90 4.75 6.57
CA MET A 80 -8.06 3.91 6.23
C MET A 80 -9.29 4.76 5.86
N LYS A 81 -9.58 5.81 6.64
CA LYS A 81 -10.67 6.73 6.31
C LYS A 81 -10.47 7.42 4.97
N ALA A 82 -9.26 7.90 4.70
CA ALA A 82 -8.94 8.56 3.44
C ALA A 82 -9.13 7.59 2.26
N LEU A 83 -8.70 6.33 2.40
CA LEU A 83 -8.90 5.29 1.38
C LEU A 83 -10.39 5.01 1.12
N GLU A 84 -11.21 4.87 2.17
CA GLU A 84 -12.65 4.66 2.05
C GLU A 84 -13.36 5.84 1.35
N GLN A 85 -12.98 7.07 1.72
CA GLN A 85 -13.49 8.28 1.09
C GLN A 85 -13.14 8.34 -0.40
N GLN A 86 -11.88 8.04 -0.76
CA GLN A 86 -11.43 8.04 -2.14
C GLN A 86 -12.08 6.93 -2.98
N LEU A 87 -12.27 5.74 -2.39
CA LEU A 87 -12.99 4.65 -3.05
C LEU A 87 -14.44 5.08 -3.35
N THR A 88 -15.13 5.64 -2.36
CA THR A 88 -16.51 6.14 -2.51
C THR A 88 -16.61 7.21 -3.61
N ALA A 89 -15.65 8.14 -3.66
CA ALA A 89 -15.59 9.16 -4.70
C ALA A 89 -15.40 8.55 -6.10
N TYR A 90 -14.44 7.63 -6.23
CA TYR A 90 -14.15 6.93 -7.48
C TYR A 90 -15.36 6.15 -8.02
N GLU A 91 -16.08 5.42 -7.16
CA GLU A 91 -17.28 4.69 -7.56
C GLU A 91 -18.38 5.63 -8.07
N LYS A 92 -18.53 6.80 -7.44
CA LYS A 92 -19.49 7.84 -7.84
C LYS A 92 -19.16 8.42 -9.21
N GLU A 93 -17.88 8.69 -9.47
CA GLU A 93 -17.40 9.29 -10.71
C GLU A 93 -17.47 8.31 -11.89
N THR A 94 -17.09 7.06 -11.66
CA THR A 94 -16.99 6.05 -12.73
C THR A 94 -18.28 5.24 -12.92
N GLY A 95 -19.20 5.27 -11.95
CA GLY A 95 -20.40 4.44 -11.93
C GLY A 95 -20.12 2.95 -11.77
N ARG A 96 -18.87 2.56 -11.45
CA ARG A 96 -18.45 1.17 -11.25
C ARG A 96 -18.19 0.95 -9.77
N LYS A 97 -18.80 -0.10 -9.20
CA LYS A 97 -18.41 -0.60 -7.88
C LYS A 97 -17.18 -1.50 -8.02
N VAL A 98 -16.21 -1.32 -7.13
CA VAL A 98 -14.94 -2.05 -7.14
C VAL A 98 -14.90 -3.04 -5.98
#